data_AF-A0A7C1UJ51-F1
#
_entry.id   AF-A0A7C1UJ51-F1
#
_cell.length_a   1.000
_cell.length_b   1.000
_cell.length_c   1.000
_cell.angle_alpha   90.00
_cell.angle_beta   90.00
_cell.angle_gamma   90.00
#
_symmetry.space_group_name_H-M   'P 1'
#
loop_
_entity.id
_entity.type
_entity.pdbx_description
1 polymer ?
#
loop_
_entity_poly.entity_id
_entity_poly.type
_entity_poly.pdbx_seq_one_letter_code
_entity_poly.pdbx_strand_id
1 'polypeptide(L)'
;MLDHQLIQRVLFPGEPDPRVLEVLAGVRDGGKRLSRHLGGESVIRALQRLLIFLGYSTFSGGSYAVDGDFGRGTNRGVAQFQVENNLPTAAGRDSLCYDCNYRTARKNITRIPDVEVDQATLDAMLEKVLQAAAGGQVTFGDADAALFHLNRIDSGRLLNCRQIFEQYWTAVIKAVNLMQETAGIDIAPAWVLAIIRQETAGVVRPRFEQHHLTKFNRAAPHEELAELRFRATSFGLGQVMGFNYRKVGAASARDMLYSPLDEQVLFVARFIAGKRRVVAKRDPSREDFRIMARYYNGPRYADHHYDESLATWFREFQEIGVDHD
;
A
#
# COMPACT_ATOMS: atom_id res chain seq x y z
N MET A 1 -11.71 -13.65 -20.14
CA MET A 1 -10.98 -12.75 -19.22
C MET A 1 -10.18 -13.50 -18.16
N LEU A 2 -10.75 -14.53 -17.53
CA LEU A 2 -10.03 -15.35 -16.54
C LEU A 2 -8.78 -16.05 -17.11
N ASP A 3 -8.75 -16.33 -18.41
CA ASP A 3 -7.59 -16.92 -19.10
C ASP A 3 -6.49 -15.90 -19.46
N HIS A 4 -6.71 -14.61 -19.21
CA HIS A 4 -5.71 -13.60 -19.51
C HIS A 4 -4.51 -13.76 -18.56
N GLN A 5 -3.29 -13.79 -19.10
CA GLN A 5 -2.07 -14.07 -18.34
C GLN A 5 -1.91 -13.17 -17.10
N LEU A 6 -2.10 -11.85 -17.25
CA LEU A 6 -2.05 -10.92 -16.11
C LEU A 6 -3.12 -11.24 -15.06
N ILE A 7 -4.35 -11.58 -15.46
CA ILE A 7 -5.43 -11.90 -14.53
C ILE A 7 -5.06 -13.13 -13.72
N GLN A 8 -4.53 -14.18 -14.36
CA GLN A 8 -4.06 -15.37 -13.65
C GLN A 8 -2.97 -15.05 -12.63
N ARG A 9 -1.98 -14.22 -13.00
CA ARG A 9 -0.90 -13.79 -12.09
C ARG A 9 -1.41 -12.94 -10.93
N VAL A 10 -2.47 -12.15 -11.13
CA VAL A 10 -3.12 -11.40 -10.04
C VAL A 10 -3.88 -12.36 -9.13
N LEU A 11 -4.68 -13.29 -9.68
CA LEU A 11 -5.48 -14.22 -8.90
C LEU A 11 -4.63 -15.22 -8.11
N PHE A 12 -3.49 -15.65 -8.65
CA PHE A 12 -2.67 -16.72 -8.10
C PHE A 12 -1.19 -16.31 -7.98
N PRO A 13 -0.52 -16.55 -6.83
CA PRO A 13 0.92 -16.33 -6.71
C PRO A 13 1.76 -17.37 -7.48
N GLY A 14 1.14 -18.45 -7.95
CA GLY A 14 1.76 -19.54 -8.71
C GLY A 14 0.78 -20.12 -9.71
N GLU A 15 0.85 -21.44 -9.93
CA GLU A 15 -0.04 -22.14 -10.88
C GLU A 15 -1.52 -21.91 -10.56
N PRO A 16 -2.37 -21.60 -11.58
CA PRO A 16 -3.81 -21.43 -11.37
C PRO A 16 -4.49 -22.68 -10.80
N ASP A 17 -5.34 -22.51 -9.78
CA ASP A 17 -6.19 -23.61 -9.27
C ASP A 17 -7.47 -23.70 -10.12
N PRO A 18 -7.69 -24.79 -10.88
CA PRO A 18 -8.87 -24.95 -11.73
C PRO A 18 -10.19 -24.85 -10.97
N ARG A 19 -10.23 -25.26 -9.70
CA ARG A 19 -11.44 -25.20 -8.87
C ARG A 19 -11.83 -23.76 -8.53
N VAL A 20 -10.82 -22.91 -8.29
CA VAL A 20 -11.06 -21.48 -8.07
C VAL A 20 -11.57 -20.83 -9.36
N LEU A 21 -10.96 -21.16 -10.50
CA LEU A 21 -11.39 -20.66 -11.80
C LEU A 21 -12.83 -21.08 -12.12
N GLU A 22 -13.23 -22.31 -11.83
CA GLU A 22 -14.60 -22.80 -12.02
C GLU A 22 -15.63 -22.01 -11.17
N VAL A 23 -15.29 -21.71 -9.90
CA VAL A 23 -16.16 -20.89 -9.06
C VAL A 23 -16.29 -19.48 -9.60
N LEU A 24 -15.18 -18.84 -9.98
CA LEU A 24 -15.19 -17.49 -10.55
C LEU A 24 -15.92 -17.44 -11.89
N ALA A 25 -15.79 -18.46 -12.74
CA ALA A 25 -16.57 -18.59 -13.98
C ALA A 25 -18.07 -18.64 -13.67
N GLY A 26 -18.48 -19.46 -12.69
CA GLY A 26 -19.88 -19.51 -12.27
C GLY A 26 -20.43 -18.19 -11.71
N VAL A 27 -19.59 -17.34 -11.10
CA VAL A 27 -19.99 -15.97 -10.70
C VAL A 27 -20.19 -15.09 -11.93
N ARG A 28 -19.29 -15.16 -12.92
CA ARG A 28 -19.39 -14.41 -14.18
C ARG A 28 -20.58 -14.84 -15.04
N ASP A 29 -21.01 -16.09 -14.91
CA ASP A 29 -22.21 -16.60 -15.60
C ASP A 29 -23.51 -16.24 -14.85
N GLY A 30 -23.42 -15.53 -13.72
CA GLY A 30 -24.56 -15.12 -12.89
C GLY A 30 -25.15 -16.24 -12.01
N GLY A 31 -24.59 -17.45 -12.08
CA GLY A 31 -25.06 -18.62 -11.33
C GLY A 31 -24.56 -18.71 -9.88
N LYS A 32 -23.55 -17.92 -9.51
CA LYS A 32 -22.96 -17.87 -8.15
C LYS A 32 -22.76 -16.43 -7.69
N ARG A 33 -22.63 -16.24 -6.38
CA ARG A 33 -22.24 -14.99 -5.73
C ARG A 33 -21.24 -15.26 -4.63
N LEU A 34 -20.34 -14.32 -4.36
CA LEU A 34 -19.47 -14.37 -3.19
C LEU A 34 -19.98 -13.38 -2.14
N SER A 35 -19.98 -13.80 -0.88
CA SER A 35 -20.40 -12.98 0.25
C SER A 35 -19.61 -13.41 1.49
N ARG A 36 -19.76 -12.68 2.60
CA ARG A 36 -19.11 -13.05 3.88
C ARG A 36 -19.37 -14.49 4.33
N HIS A 37 -20.40 -15.13 3.78
CA HIS A 37 -20.84 -16.48 4.10
C HIS A 37 -20.64 -17.47 2.95
N LEU A 38 -20.19 -17.03 1.77
CA LEU A 38 -20.13 -17.81 0.53
C LEU A 38 -18.84 -17.51 -0.25
N GLY A 39 -18.03 -18.53 -0.54
CA GLY A 39 -16.89 -18.41 -1.44
C GLY A 39 -15.78 -19.44 -1.24
N GLY A 40 -15.57 -19.93 -0.03
CA GLY A 40 -14.45 -20.82 0.28
C GLY A 40 -13.10 -20.11 0.28
N GLU A 41 -12.20 -20.54 1.16
CA GLU A 41 -10.96 -19.81 1.48
C GLU A 41 -10.15 -19.42 0.22
N SER A 42 -9.84 -20.37 -0.66
CA SER A 42 -9.01 -20.13 -1.85
C SER A 42 -9.61 -19.10 -2.83
N VAL A 43 -10.93 -19.08 -2.99
CA VAL A 43 -11.60 -18.11 -3.87
C VAL A 43 -11.58 -16.72 -3.25
N ILE A 44 -11.76 -16.64 -1.93
CA ILE A 44 -11.66 -15.37 -1.21
C ILE A 44 -10.22 -14.84 -1.22
N ARG A 45 -9.20 -15.70 -1.13
CA ARG A 45 -7.81 -15.27 -1.32
C ARG A 45 -7.61 -14.63 -2.70
N ALA A 46 -8.15 -15.24 -3.76
CA ALA A 46 -8.07 -14.70 -5.11
C ALA A 46 -8.81 -13.34 -5.24
N LEU A 47 -9.98 -13.20 -4.62
CA LEU A 47 -10.72 -11.92 -4.55
C LEU A 47 -9.93 -10.84 -3.78
N GLN A 48 -9.35 -11.18 -2.64
CA GLN A 48 -8.52 -10.26 -1.87
C GLN A 48 -7.31 -9.79 -2.66
N ARG A 49 -6.68 -10.68 -3.43
CA ARG A 49 -5.57 -10.32 -4.32
C ARG A 49 -6.00 -9.33 -5.41
N LEU A 50 -7.16 -9.53 -6.03
CA LEU A 50 -7.75 -8.54 -6.98
C LEU A 50 -7.93 -7.17 -6.30
N LEU A 51 -8.56 -7.15 -5.13
CA LEU A 51 -8.80 -5.91 -4.38
C LEU A 51 -7.49 -5.18 -4.04
N ILE A 52 -6.49 -5.91 -3.54
CA ILE A 52 -5.18 -5.35 -3.20
C ILE A 52 -4.49 -4.79 -4.44
N PHE A 53 -4.50 -5.53 -5.56
CA PHE A 53 -3.92 -5.07 -6.82
C PHE A 53 -4.58 -3.76 -7.30
N LEU A 54 -5.89 -3.64 -7.12
CA LEU A 54 -6.68 -2.44 -7.45
C LEU A 54 -6.60 -1.33 -6.37
N GLY A 55 -5.80 -1.53 -5.32
CA GLY A 55 -5.55 -0.51 -4.31
C GLY A 55 -6.58 -0.45 -3.18
N TYR A 56 -7.34 -1.52 -2.92
CA TYR A 56 -8.30 -1.63 -1.82
C TYR A 56 -7.77 -2.51 -0.68
N SER A 57 -7.83 -1.99 0.54
CA SER A 57 -7.51 -2.75 1.76
C SER A 57 -8.56 -3.84 2.04
N THR A 58 -8.11 -4.97 2.58
CA THR A 58 -8.92 -6.17 2.79
C THR A 58 -9.14 -6.49 4.28
N PHE A 59 -8.49 -5.76 5.19
CA PHE A 59 -8.64 -5.94 6.64
C PHE A 59 -9.42 -4.81 7.33
N SER A 60 -10.10 -5.17 8.42
CA SER A 60 -10.89 -4.23 9.23
C SER A 60 -10.04 -3.13 9.89
N GLY A 61 -8.76 -3.42 10.13
CA GLY A 61 -7.78 -2.45 10.63
C GLY A 61 -7.07 -1.64 9.54
N GLY A 62 -7.52 -1.71 8.27
CA GLY A 62 -6.97 -0.93 7.17
C GLY A 62 -5.84 -1.57 6.38
N SER A 63 -5.32 -2.70 6.84
CA SER A 63 -4.21 -3.41 6.19
C SER A 63 -4.62 -4.08 4.87
N TYR A 64 -3.63 -4.26 4.01
CA TYR A 64 -3.72 -4.99 2.75
C TYR A 64 -3.07 -6.35 2.99
N ALA A 65 -3.89 -7.40 3.11
CA ALA A 65 -3.45 -8.75 3.45
C ALA A 65 -4.37 -9.81 2.85
N VAL A 66 -3.84 -11.01 2.64
CA VAL A 66 -4.57 -12.14 2.06
C VAL A 66 -4.69 -13.23 3.12
N ASP A 67 -5.90 -13.40 3.68
CA ASP A 67 -6.20 -14.39 4.74
C ASP A 67 -7.27 -15.39 4.34
N GLY A 68 -7.95 -15.18 3.21
CA GLY A 68 -9.04 -16.05 2.75
C GLY A 68 -10.35 -15.90 3.53
N ASP A 69 -10.45 -14.92 4.43
CA ASP A 69 -11.69 -14.57 5.12
C ASP A 69 -12.40 -13.40 4.44
N PHE A 70 -13.66 -13.60 4.05
CA PHE A 70 -14.47 -12.50 3.52
C PHE A 70 -15.06 -11.70 4.70
N GLY A 71 -14.17 -11.17 5.53
CA GLY A 71 -14.50 -10.46 6.76
C GLY A 71 -14.93 -9.00 6.51
N ARG A 72 -15.07 -8.23 7.60
CA ARG A 72 -15.57 -6.82 7.52
C ARG A 72 -14.67 -5.91 6.68
N GLY A 73 -13.36 -6.19 6.67
CA GLY A 73 -12.40 -5.46 5.86
C GLY A 73 -12.56 -5.71 4.37
N THR A 74 -12.71 -6.97 3.97
CA THR A 74 -12.85 -7.33 2.57
C THR A 74 -14.23 -6.89 2.05
N ASN A 75 -15.28 -7.00 2.88
CA ASN A 75 -16.60 -6.40 2.59
C ASN A 75 -16.50 -4.89 2.32
N ARG A 76 -15.75 -4.14 3.15
CA ARG A 76 -15.47 -2.71 2.92
C ARG A 76 -14.74 -2.50 1.59
N GLY A 77 -13.74 -3.30 1.27
CA GLY A 77 -13.00 -3.21 0.00
C GLY A 77 -13.91 -3.38 -1.20
N VAL A 78 -14.79 -4.40 -1.20
CA VAL A 78 -15.78 -4.62 -2.26
C VAL A 78 -16.77 -3.46 -2.34
N ALA A 79 -17.31 -3.01 -1.20
CA ALA A 79 -18.26 -1.89 -1.16
C ALA A 79 -17.62 -0.58 -1.68
N GLN A 80 -16.37 -0.30 -1.31
CA GLN A 80 -15.61 0.84 -1.84
C GLN A 80 -15.43 0.73 -3.35
N PHE A 81 -15.03 -0.46 -3.85
CA PHE A 81 -14.89 -0.70 -5.28
C PHE A 81 -16.21 -0.46 -6.02
N GLN A 82 -17.32 -0.99 -5.52
CA GLN A 82 -18.64 -0.82 -6.14
C GLN A 82 -19.07 0.65 -6.20
N VAL A 83 -18.96 1.38 -5.08
CA VAL A 83 -19.32 2.81 -5.04
C VAL A 83 -18.44 3.65 -5.97
N GLU A 84 -17.11 3.43 -5.96
CA GLU A 84 -16.17 4.20 -6.78
C GLU A 84 -16.28 3.87 -8.28
N ASN A 85 -16.88 2.75 -8.66
CA ASN A 85 -17.10 2.34 -10.05
C ASN A 85 -18.58 2.39 -10.46
N ASN A 86 -19.44 3.04 -9.68
CA ASN A 86 -20.87 3.21 -9.97
C ASN A 86 -21.62 1.89 -10.22
N LEU A 87 -21.25 0.84 -9.49
CA LEU A 87 -21.91 -0.46 -9.58
C LEU A 87 -23.11 -0.54 -8.61
N PRO A 88 -24.14 -1.35 -8.93
CA PRO A 88 -25.22 -1.63 -7.99
C PRO A 88 -24.67 -2.17 -6.65
N THR A 89 -25.05 -1.52 -5.54
CA THR A 89 -24.59 -1.92 -4.21
C THR A 89 -25.55 -1.45 -3.13
N ALA A 90 -25.58 -2.17 -2.01
CA ALA A 90 -26.30 -1.74 -0.81
C ALA A 90 -25.55 -0.64 -0.03
N ALA A 91 -24.25 -0.47 -0.28
CA ALA A 91 -23.43 0.52 0.40
C ALA A 91 -23.54 1.90 -0.26
N GLY A 92 -23.62 2.95 0.56
CA GLY A 92 -23.53 4.33 0.11
C GLY A 92 -22.30 5.04 0.67
N ARG A 93 -21.99 6.23 0.15
CA ARG A 93 -20.91 7.11 0.65
C ARG A 93 -20.99 7.32 2.16
N ASP A 94 -22.19 7.55 2.71
CA ASP A 94 -22.39 7.75 4.15
C ASP A 94 -22.05 6.51 4.97
N SER A 95 -22.37 5.32 4.46
CA SER A 95 -22.01 4.06 5.10
C SER A 95 -20.51 3.80 5.07
N LEU A 96 -19.82 4.19 3.99
CA LEU A 96 -18.36 4.05 3.82
C LEU A 96 -17.57 5.10 4.60
N CYS A 97 -18.12 6.30 4.77
CA CYS A 97 -17.53 7.43 5.48
C CYS A 97 -18.08 7.59 6.89
N TYR A 98 -18.52 6.49 7.50
CA TYR A 98 -19.15 6.47 8.81
C TYR A 98 -18.36 7.25 9.87
N ASP A 99 -19.08 7.84 10.81
CA ASP A 99 -18.43 8.57 11.89
C ASP A 99 -17.58 7.65 12.78
N CYS A 100 -16.30 7.99 12.90
CA CYS A 100 -15.36 7.34 13.77
C CYS A 100 -14.14 8.23 14.09
N ASN A 101 -13.40 7.79 15.10
CA ASN A 101 -12.04 8.21 15.38
C ASN A 101 -11.12 6.99 15.33
N TYR A 102 -9.82 7.16 15.58
CA TYR A 102 -8.84 6.07 15.52
C TYR A 102 -9.18 4.87 16.42
N ARG A 103 -9.87 5.08 17.55
CA ARG A 103 -10.27 4.01 18.49
C ARG A 103 -11.54 3.29 18.04
N THR A 104 -12.47 4.01 17.40
CA THR A 104 -13.79 3.47 17.06
C THR A 104 -13.89 2.97 15.63
N ALA A 105 -12.95 3.31 14.75
CA ALA A 105 -12.94 2.91 13.34
C ALA A 105 -13.23 1.41 13.14
N ARG A 106 -12.38 0.53 13.72
CA ARG A 106 -12.55 -0.92 13.58
C ARG A 106 -13.88 -1.44 14.13
N LYS A 107 -14.39 -0.84 15.22
CA LYS A 107 -15.67 -1.23 15.83
C LYS A 107 -16.87 -0.81 14.97
N ASN A 108 -16.82 0.40 14.42
CA ASN A 108 -17.92 1.01 13.68
C ASN A 108 -17.99 0.58 12.20
N ILE A 109 -17.04 -0.22 11.72
CA ILE A 109 -17.06 -0.81 10.37
C ILE A 109 -18.33 -1.60 10.05
N THR A 110 -19.06 -2.05 11.07
CA THR A 110 -20.37 -2.71 10.94
C THR A 110 -21.47 -1.82 10.35
N ARG A 111 -21.25 -0.50 10.26
CA ARG A 111 -22.15 0.43 9.57
C ARG A 111 -22.15 0.25 8.05
N ILE A 112 -21.11 -0.38 7.50
CA ILE A 112 -21.09 -0.76 6.08
C ILE A 112 -21.95 -2.01 5.95
N PRO A 113 -23.04 -1.97 5.15
CA PRO A 113 -23.89 -3.13 4.93
C PRO A 113 -23.09 -4.25 4.25
N ASP A 114 -23.56 -5.47 4.40
CA ASP A 114 -22.95 -6.59 3.71
C ASP A 114 -23.24 -6.48 2.21
N VAL A 115 -22.20 -6.64 1.40
CA VAL A 115 -22.28 -6.60 -0.06
C VAL A 115 -21.85 -7.94 -0.63
N GLU A 116 -22.30 -8.22 -1.85
CA GLU A 116 -21.95 -9.43 -2.59
C GLU A 116 -21.07 -9.08 -3.78
N VAL A 117 -20.23 -10.03 -4.20
CA VAL A 117 -19.59 -10.01 -5.51
C VAL A 117 -20.44 -10.84 -6.44
N ASP A 118 -21.18 -10.14 -7.31
CA ASP A 118 -21.96 -10.69 -8.41
C ASP A 118 -21.18 -10.62 -9.73
N GLN A 119 -21.84 -11.01 -10.82
CA GLN A 119 -21.28 -10.96 -12.18
C GLN A 119 -20.73 -9.55 -12.50
N ALA A 120 -21.56 -8.51 -12.33
CA ALA A 120 -21.18 -7.14 -12.68
C ALA A 120 -19.96 -6.66 -11.89
N THR A 121 -19.90 -6.99 -10.59
CA THR A 121 -18.77 -6.64 -9.73
C THR A 121 -17.50 -7.36 -10.16
N LEU A 122 -17.56 -8.68 -10.40
CA LEU A 122 -16.38 -9.46 -10.79
C LEU A 122 -15.86 -9.05 -12.17
N ASP A 123 -16.74 -8.91 -13.17
CA ASP A 123 -16.35 -8.47 -14.51
C ASP A 123 -15.68 -7.09 -14.46
N ALA A 124 -16.27 -6.13 -13.74
CA ALA A 124 -15.69 -4.81 -13.56
C ALA A 124 -14.30 -4.87 -12.87
N MET A 125 -14.11 -5.72 -11.86
CA MET A 125 -12.78 -5.88 -11.22
C MET A 125 -11.75 -6.40 -12.22
N LEU A 126 -12.09 -7.43 -13.00
CA LEU A 126 -11.18 -7.99 -13.99
C LEU A 126 -10.84 -6.98 -15.08
N GLU A 127 -11.82 -6.19 -15.55
CA GLU A 127 -11.59 -5.16 -16.57
C GLU A 127 -10.69 -4.05 -16.01
N LYS A 128 -10.93 -3.64 -14.76
CA LYS A 128 -10.14 -2.62 -14.09
C LYS A 128 -8.70 -3.04 -13.87
N VAL A 129 -8.41 -4.34 -13.65
CA VAL A 129 -7.03 -4.83 -13.57
C VAL A 129 -6.30 -4.58 -14.89
N LEU A 130 -6.93 -4.93 -16.02
CA LEU A 130 -6.32 -4.75 -17.34
C LEU A 130 -6.14 -3.27 -17.69
N GLN A 131 -7.16 -2.45 -17.44
CA GLN A 131 -7.10 -0.99 -17.66
C GLN A 131 -6.02 -0.33 -16.79
N ALA A 132 -5.96 -0.69 -15.51
CA ALA A 132 -5.00 -0.13 -14.58
C ALA A 132 -3.56 -0.48 -14.97
N ALA A 133 -3.30 -1.74 -15.32
CA ALA A 133 -1.98 -2.16 -15.77
C ALA A 133 -1.56 -1.46 -17.08
N ALA A 134 -2.45 -1.38 -18.06
CA ALA A 134 -2.17 -0.70 -19.33
C ALA A 134 -1.91 0.81 -19.17
N GLY A 135 -2.57 1.45 -18.20
CA GLY A 135 -2.44 2.87 -17.91
C GLY A 135 -1.40 3.25 -16.86
N GLY A 136 -0.62 2.29 -16.34
CA GLY A 136 0.33 2.54 -15.23
C GLY A 136 -0.36 2.99 -13.93
N GLN A 137 -1.63 2.63 -13.72
CA GLN A 137 -2.41 2.97 -12.52
C GLN A 137 -2.37 1.84 -11.49
N VAL A 138 -1.18 1.30 -11.28
CA VAL A 138 -0.88 0.23 -10.31
C VAL A 138 0.30 0.67 -9.46
N THR A 139 0.57 -0.03 -8.35
CA THR A 139 1.72 0.27 -7.49
C THR A 139 2.99 0.33 -8.35
N PHE A 140 3.76 1.42 -8.23
CA PHE A 140 4.98 1.67 -9.00
C PHE A 140 4.80 1.91 -10.50
N GLY A 141 3.56 2.11 -10.96
CA GLY A 141 3.26 2.34 -12.37
C GLY A 141 3.54 1.14 -13.27
N ASP A 142 3.87 -0.01 -12.68
CA ASP A 142 4.32 -1.21 -13.37
C ASP A 142 3.64 -2.46 -12.80
N ALA A 143 3.10 -3.30 -13.68
CA ALA A 143 2.32 -4.47 -13.28
C ALA A 143 3.19 -5.56 -12.63
N ASP A 144 4.43 -5.73 -13.10
CA ASP A 144 5.34 -6.74 -12.54
C ASP A 144 5.82 -6.36 -11.15
N ALA A 145 6.10 -5.07 -10.93
CA ALA A 145 6.41 -4.53 -9.61
C ALA A 145 5.22 -4.64 -8.65
N ALA A 146 4.00 -4.34 -9.10
CA ALA A 146 2.79 -4.53 -8.31
C ALA A 146 2.58 -6.01 -7.93
N LEU A 147 2.78 -6.93 -8.88
CA LEU A 147 2.69 -8.38 -8.64
C LEU A 147 3.77 -8.89 -7.69
N PHE A 148 5.00 -8.38 -7.78
CA PHE A 148 6.06 -8.70 -6.82
C PHE A 148 5.62 -8.40 -5.39
N HIS A 149 5.10 -7.20 -5.13
CA HIS A 149 4.63 -6.82 -3.80
C HIS A 149 3.40 -7.60 -3.37
N LEU A 150 2.44 -7.83 -4.27
CA LEU A 150 1.26 -8.65 -3.99
C LEU A 150 1.63 -10.07 -3.56
N ASN A 151 2.57 -10.71 -4.25
CA ASN A 151 3.03 -12.07 -3.93
C ASN A 151 3.77 -12.14 -2.60
N ARG A 152 4.49 -11.08 -2.23
CA ARG A 152 5.15 -10.96 -0.92
C ARG A 152 4.14 -10.75 0.21
N ILE A 153 3.08 -9.97 -0.03
CA ILE A 153 1.95 -9.82 0.91
C ILE A 153 1.27 -11.17 1.15
N ASP A 154 0.92 -11.87 0.08
CA ASP A 154 0.21 -13.15 0.15
C ASP A 154 1.02 -14.23 0.89
N SER A 155 2.32 -14.33 0.59
CA SER A 155 3.21 -15.29 1.24
C SER A 155 3.71 -14.85 2.63
N GLY A 156 3.48 -13.60 3.04
CA GLY A 156 4.02 -13.03 4.27
C GLY A 156 5.55 -12.89 4.29
N ARG A 157 6.23 -13.01 3.14
CA ARG A 157 7.70 -12.99 3.05
C ARG A 157 8.22 -11.57 2.85
N LEU A 158 9.02 -11.09 3.80
CA LEU A 158 9.68 -9.78 3.76
C LEU A 158 11.07 -9.87 3.11
N LEU A 159 11.68 -8.72 2.79
CA LEU A 159 13.06 -8.65 2.32
C LEU A 159 14.02 -8.41 3.50
N ASN A 160 15.19 -9.04 3.44
CA ASN A 160 16.32 -8.71 4.32
C ASN A 160 17.11 -7.49 3.76
N CYS A 161 18.09 -6.97 4.51
CA CYS A 161 18.82 -5.76 4.11
C CYS A 161 19.58 -5.96 2.79
N ARG A 162 20.22 -7.11 2.56
CA ARG A 162 20.89 -7.40 1.28
C ARG A 162 19.93 -7.35 0.08
N GLN A 163 18.77 -7.97 0.20
CA GLN A 163 17.74 -7.94 -0.84
C GLN A 163 17.17 -6.53 -1.06
N ILE A 164 16.97 -5.75 0.01
CA ILE A 164 16.54 -4.34 -0.09
C ILE A 164 17.62 -3.51 -0.80
N PHE A 165 18.88 -3.72 -0.46
CA PHE A 165 20.01 -3.05 -1.09
C PHE A 165 20.04 -3.37 -2.59
N GLU A 166 20.11 -4.65 -2.97
CA GLU A 166 20.12 -5.09 -4.36
C GLU A 166 18.94 -4.56 -5.18
N GLN A 167 17.75 -4.54 -4.58
CA GLN A 167 16.53 -4.10 -5.25
C GLN A 167 16.45 -2.57 -5.44
N TYR A 168 16.94 -1.78 -4.47
CA TYR A 168 16.63 -0.34 -4.41
C TYR A 168 17.86 0.58 -4.47
N TRP A 169 19.08 0.07 -4.38
CA TRP A 169 20.30 0.87 -4.32
C TRP A 169 20.40 1.89 -5.46
N THR A 170 20.19 1.46 -6.71
CA THR A 170 20.25 2.35 -7.87
C THR A 170 19.23 3.50 -7.78
N ALA A 171 18.01 3.22 -7.35
CA ALA A 171 16.97 4.23 -7.16
C ALA A 171 17.32 5.17 -5.99
N VAL A 172 17.92 4.65 -4.92
CA VAL A 172 18.39 5.45 -3.77
C VAL A 172 19.48 6.42 -4.20
N ILE A 173 20.49 5.96 -4.94
CA ILE A 173 21.57 6.83 -5.45
C ILE A 173 21.03 7.94 -6.33
N LYS A 174 20.15 7.61 -7.28
CA LYS A 174 19.46 8.62 -8.11
C LYS A 174 18.71 9.64 -7.25
N ALA A 175 17.96 9.18 -6.25
CA ALA A 175 17.17 10.04 -5.38
C ALA A 175 18.04 11.00 -4.55
N VAL A 176 19.12 10.52 -3.93
CA VAL A 176 19.99 11.39 -3.10
C VAL A 176 20.80 12.37 -3.96
N ASN A 177 21.26 11.96 -5.14
CA ASN A 177 21.93 12.86 -6.08
C ASN A 177 20.98 13.98 -6.53
N LEU A 178 19.75 13.62 -6.90
CA LEU A 178 18.73 14.61 -7.28
C LEU A 178 18.41 15.58 -6.13
N MET A 179 18.37 15.12 -4.88
CA MET A 179 18.17 15.98 -3.71
C MET A 179 19.33 16.95 -3.49
N GLN A 180 20.56 16.51 -3.72
CA GLN A 180 21.74 17.36 -3.66
C GLN A 180 21.73 18.41 -4.78
N GLU A 181 21.44 17.99 -6.01
CA GLU A 181 21.43 18.87 -7.20
C GLU A 181 20.32 19.92 -7.15
N THR A 182 19.11 19.53 -6.75
CA THR A 182 17.92 20.41 -6.84
C THR A 182 17.63 21.18 -5.56
N ALA A 183 18.06 20.69 -4.40
CA ALA A 183 17.75 21.30 -3.11
C ALA A 183 19.00 21.59 -2.25
N GLY A 184 20.20 21.17 -2.67
CA GLY A 184 21.42 21.32 -1.89
C GLY A 184 21.38 20.54 -0.57
N ILE A 185 20.62 19.43 -0.53
CA ILE A 185 20.46 18.61 0.67
C ILE A 185 21.22 17.30 0.49
N ASP A 186 22.32 17.16 1.23
CA ASP A 186 23.08 15.92 1.32
C ASP A 186 22.32 14.90 2.20
N ILE A 187 22.20 13.68 1.69
CA ILE A 187 21.53 12.57 2.34
C ILE A 187 22.41 11.33 2.16
N ALA A 188 22.89 10.76 3.25
CA ALA A 188 23.59 9.48 3.19
C ALA A 188 22.60 8.38 2.74
N PRO A 189 22.89 7.60 1.67
CA PRO A 189 22.00 6.56 1.14
C PRO A 189 21.45 5.58 2.19
N ALA A 190 22.29 5.23 3.17
CA ALA A 190 21.92 4.32 4.26
C ALA A 190 20.72 4.81 5.08
N TRP A 191 20.47 6.13 5.19
CA TRP A 191 19.26 6.64 5.84
C TRP A 191 17.99 6.29 5.07
N VAL A 192 18.02 6.39 3.74
CA VAL A 192 16.86 6.06 2.90
C VAL A 192 16.56 4.57 3.01
N LEU A 193 17.58 3.72 2.87
CA LEU A 193 17.44 2.26 2.98
C LEU A 193 16.98 1.83 4.38
N ALA A 194 17.51 2.45 5.45
CA ALA A 194 17.12 2.15 6.83
C ALA A 194 15.63 2.48 7.08
N ILE A 195 15.12 3.59 6.52
CA ILE A 195 13.69 3.92 6.58
C ILE A 195 12.86 2.90 5.80
N ILE A 196 13.27 2.53 4.58
CA ILE A 196 12.58 1.49 3.80
C ILE A 196 12.51 0.17 4.60
N ARG A 197 13.61 -0.21 5.23
CA ARG A 197 13.69 -1.43 6.06
C ARG A 197 12.76 -1.36 7.27
N GLN A 198 12.72 -0.22 7.96
CA GLN A 198 11.91 0.01 9.14
C GLN A 198 10.41 -0.03 8.82
N GLU A 199 10.00 0.70 7.78
CA GLU A 199 8.58 0.94 7.50
C GLU A 199 7.93 -0.20 6.74
N THR A 200 8.65 -0.82 5.81
CA THR A 200 8.07 -1.83 4.90
C THR A 200 8.85 -3.12 4.81
N ALA A 201 10.08 -3.17 5.32
CA ALA A 201 11.00 -4.28 5.07
C ALA A 201 11.09 -4.60 3.56
N GLY A 202 11.12 -3.55 2.73
CA GLY A 202 11.23 -3.66 1.27
C GLY A 202 9.99 -4.20 0.55
N VAL A 203 8.86 -4.37 1.24
CA VAL A 203 7.61 -4.83 0.61
C VAL A 203 6.53 -3.80 0.86
N VAL A 204 6.08 -3.10 -0.18
CA VAL A 204 5.01 -2.11 -0.09
C VAL A 204 3.74 -2.77 0.45
N ARG A 205 3.29 -2.28 1.60
CA ARG A 205 2.06 -2.70 2.28
C ARG A 205 1.27 -1.45 2.64
N PRO A 206 0.39 -0.95 1.76
CA PRO A 206 -0.36 0.25 2.07
C PRO A 206 -1.19 0.06 3.34
N ARG A 207 -1.52 1.16 4.02
CA ARG A 207 -2.42 1.12 5.18
C ARG A 207 -3.47 2.19 5.09
N PHE A 208 -4.71 1.76 4.98
CA PHE A 208 -5.86 2.64 4.91
C PHE A 208 -6.34 3.03 6.31
N GLU A 209 -6.43 4.33 6.59
CA GLU A 209 -6.85 4.87 7.86
C GLU A 209 -8.26 5.45 7.78
N GLN A 210 -9.24 4.63 8.15
CA GLN A 210 -10.67 5.00 8.06
C GLN A 210 -11.00 6.35 8.72
N HIS A 211 -10.41 6.63 9.88
CA HIS A 211 -10.69 7.86 10.62
C HIS A 211 -10.22 9.11 9.85
N HIS A 212 -9.22 8.98 8.97
CA HIS A 212 -8.84 10.03 8.03
C HIS A 212 -9.86 10.17 6.90
N LEU A 213 -10.37 9.06 6.34
CA LEU A 213 -11.45 9.11 5.35
C LEU A 213 -12.68 9.84 5.90
N THR A 214 -13.11 9.50 7.12
CA THR A 214 -14.22 10.19 7.81
C THR A 214 -13.96 11.69 7.94
N LYS A 215 -12.75 12.08 8.37
CA LYS A 215 -12.37 13.50 8.50
C LYS A 215 -12.39 14.22 7.16
N PHE A 216 -11.82 13.63 6.12
CA PHE A 216 -11.75 14.27 4.81
C PHE A 216 -13.13 14.37 4.14
N ASN A 217 -13.97 13.34 4.28
CA ASN A 217 -15.33 13.38 3.76
C ASN A 217 -16.17 14.48 4.41
N ARG A 218 -16.02 14.71 5.71
CA ARG A 218 -16.68 15.84 6.41
C ARG A 218 -16.22 17.19 5.88
N ALA A 219 -14.93 17.33 5.59
CA ALA A 219 -14.35 18.57 5.11
C ALA A 219 -14.65 18.85 3.63
N ALA A 220 -14.79 17.80 2.81
CA ALA A 220 -14.99 17.88 1.37
C ALA A 220 -15.96 16.79 0.88
N PRO A 221 -17.28 16.89 1.20
CA PRO A 221 -18.25 15.85 0.88
C PRO A 221 -18.52 15.67 -0.61
N HIS A 222 -18.12 16.65 -1.44
CA HIS A 222 -18.28 16.63 -2.89
C HIS A 222 -17.03 16.15 -3.65
N GLU A 223 -15.90 15.96 -2.96
CA GLU A 223 -14.69 15.40 -3.60
C GLU A 223 -14.93 13.93 -3.94
N GLU A 224 -14.37 13.46 -5.06
CA GLU A 224 -14.33 12.04 -5.43
C GLU A 224 -13.87 11.16 -4.26
N LEU A 225 -14.67 10.13 -3.94
CA LEU A 225 -14.42 9.28 -2.77
C LEU A 225 -13.07 8.57 -2.86
N ALA A 226 -12.68 8.16 -4.08
CA ALA A 226 -11.40 7.52 -4.36
C ALA A 226 -10.21 8.41 -3.95
N GLU A 227 -10.25 9.72 -4.27
CA GLU A 227 -9.19 10.66 -3.90
C GLU A 227 -9.10 10.85 -2.38
N LEU A 228 -10.25 10.92 -1.68
CA LEU A 228 -10.26 10.95 -0.22
C LEU A 228 -9.67 9.67 0.39
N ARG A 229 -9.98 8.52 -0.19
CA ARG A 229 -9.41 7.22 0.20
C ARG A 229 -7.90 7.19 -0.02
N PHE A 230 -7.40 7.72 -1.13
CA PHE A 230 -5.96 7.79 -1.37
C PHE A 230 -5.27 8.71 -0.36
N ARG A 231 -5.83 9.88 -0.05
CA ARG A 231 -5.30 10.78 1.00
C ARG A 231 -5.28 10.10 2.38
N ALA A 232 -6.25 9.23 2.65
CA ALA A 232 -6.38 8.46 3.89
C ALA A 232 -5.53 7.19 3.93
N THR A 233 -4.65 6.95 2.96
CA THR A 233 -3.83 5.72 2.90
C THR A 233 -2.34 6.06 2.92
N SER A 234 -1.52 5.31 3.64
CA SER A 234 -0.06 5.37 3.52
C SER A 234 0.43 4.53 2.34
N PHE A 235 1.40 5.07 1.58
CA PHE A 235 1.91 4.44 0.37
C PHE A 235 3.42 4.25 0.37
N GLY A 236 3.87 3.42 -0.57
CA GLY A 236 5.27 3.28 -0.93
C GLY A 236 6.14 2.63 0.14
N LEU A 237 7.44 2.62 -0.14
CA LEU A 237 8.46 1.96 0.67
C LEU A 237 8.70 2.64 2.02
N GLY A 238 8.37 3.94 2.13
CA GLY A 238 8.44 4.70 3.37
C GLY A 238 7.12 4.83 4.13
N GLN A 239 6.01 4.23 3.68
CA GLN A 239 4.70 4.39 4.34
C GLN A 239 4.28 5.86 4.57
N VAL A 240 4.57 6.75 3.62
CA VAL A 240 4.19 8.15 3.74
C VAL A 240 2.67 8.27 3.51
N MET A 241 1.95 8.90 4.45
CA MET A 241 0.52 9.16 4.32
C MET A 241 0.19 9.98 3.07
N GLY A 242 -0.82 9.56 2.30
CA GLY A 242 -1.21 10.18 1.03
C GLY A 242 -1.61 11.66 1.16
N PHE A 243 -2.15 12.11 2.30
CA PHE A 243 -2.40 13.54 2.52
C PHE A 243 -1.12 14.41 2.54
N ASN A 244 0.07 13.79 2.63
CA ASN A 244 1.36 14.47 2.51
C ASN A 244 1.90 14.51 1.07
N TYR A 245 1.10 14.17 0.05
CA TYR A 245 1.55 14.11 -1.35
C TYR A 245 2.34 15.36 -1.79
N ARG A 246 1.89 16.58 -1.43
CA ARG A 246 2.60 17.84 -1.74
C ARG A 246 3.96 17.94 -1.07
N LYS A 247 4.11 17.44 0.16
CA LYS A 247 5.36 17.47 0.92
C LYS A 247 6.46 16.65 0.22
N VAL A 248 6.05 15.56 -0.45
CA VAL A 248 6.96 14.71 -1.22
C VAL A 248 6.99 15.08 -2.71
N GLY A 249 6.31 16.15 -3.12
CA GLY A 249 6.36 16.69 -4.48
C GLY A 249 5.50 15.93 -5.51
N ALA A 250 4.56 15.09 -5.07
CA ALA A 250 3.58 14.46 -5.96
C ALA A 250 2.44 15.44 -6.32
N ALA A 251 1.78 15.22 -7.46
CA ALA A 251 0.67 16.06 -7.92
C ALA A 251 -0.66 15.79 -7.17
N SER A 252 -0.90 14.53 -6.80
CA SER A 252 -2.04 14.08 -5.98
C SER A 252 -1.68 12.87 -5.12
N ALA A 253 -2.57 12.48 -4.20
CA ALA A 253 -2.38 11.24 -3.44
C ALA A 253 -2.50 9.99 -4.34
N ARG A 254 -3.32 10.06 -5.40
CA ARG A 254 -3.40 9.04 -6.45
C ARG A 254 -2.07 8.89 -7.19
N ASP A 255 -1.49 9.99 -7.66
CA ASP A 255 -0.21 9.96 -8.40
C ASP A 255 0.92 9.45 -7.51
N MET A 256 0.87 9.76 -6.21
CA MET A 256 1.81 9.23 -5.23
C MET A 256 1.76 7.70 -5.10
N LEU A 257 0.60 7.06 -5.27
CA LEU A 257 0.49 5.59 -5.23
C LEU A 257 1.05 4.95 -6.51
N TYR A 258 0.82 5.59 -7.66
CA TYR A 258 1.16 5.05 -8.97
C TYR A 258 2.53 5.49 -9.49
N SER A 259 3.23 6.35 -8.76
CA SER A 259 4.52 6.86 -9.19
C SER A 259 5.54 5.74 -9.35
N PRO A 260 6.45 5.81 -10.34
CA PRO A 260 7.46 4.79 -10.59
C PRO A 260 8.42 4.62 -9.41
N LEU A 261 9.15 3.51 -9.40
CA LEU A 261 10.06 3.15 -8.30
C LEU A 261 11.03 4.28 -7.90
N ASP A 262 11.68 4.91 -8.88
CA ASP A 262 12.63 6.00 -8.63
C ASP A 262 11.96 7.15 -7.86
N GLU A 263 10.70 7.48 -8.22
CA GLU A 263 9.94 8.54 -7.55
C GLU A 263 9.45 8.12 -6.16
N GLN A 264 9.08 6.84 -5.97
CA GLN A 264 8.70 6.30 -4.66
C GLN A 264 9.85 6.36 -3.66
N VAL A 265 11.07 6.04 -4.10
CA VAL A 265 12.28 6.18 -3.29
C VAL A 265 12.59 7.65 -3.04
N LEU A 266 12.43 8.51 -4.05
CA LEU A 266 12.58 9.96 -3.89
C LEU A 266 11.60 10.55 -2.87
N PHE A 267 10.37 10.03 -2.76
CA PHE A 267 9.43 10.45 -1.72
C PHE A 267 9.96 10.19 -0.31
N VAL A 268 10.65 9.07 -0.09
CA VAL A 268 11.31 8.78 1.19
C VAL A 268 12.39 9.84 1.46
N ALA A 269 13.27 10.10 0.49
CA ALA A 269 14.33 11.09 0.60
C ALA A 269 13.78 12.51 0.90
N ARG A 270 12.77 12.96 0.14
CA ARG A 270 12.08 14.24 0.35
C ARG A 270 11.42 14.33 1.73
N PHE A 271 10.83 13.23 2.21
CA PHE A 271 10.18 13.22 3.51
C PHE A 271 11.19 13.39 4.66
N ILE A 272 12.34 12.72 4.59
CA ILE A 272 13.38 12.79 5.62
C ILE A 272 14.26 14.04 5.52
N ALA A 273 14.27 14.73 4.38
CA ALA A 273 15.01 15.98 4.15
C ALA A 273 14.70 17.09 5.18
N GLY A 274 13.53 17.05 5.82
CA GLY A 274 13.18 17.92 6.94
C GLY A 274 14.15 17.83 8.15
N LYS A 275 14.99 16.80 8.20
CA LYS A 275 16.06 16.60 9.18
C LYS A 275 17.45 16.65 8.55
N ARG A 276 17.68 17.55 7.57
CA ARG A 276 18.94 17.70 6.81
C ARG A 276 20.25 17.51 7.58
N ARG A 277 20.35 18.04 8.81
CA ARG A 277 21.58 17.92 9.64
C ARG A 277 21.84 16.49 10.12
N VAL A 278 20.79 15.70 10.30
CA VAL A 278 20.88 14.31 10.70
C VAL A 278 21.15 13.44 9.49
N VAL A 279 20.35 13.60 8.43
CA VAL A 279 20.40 12.71 7.27
C VAL A 279 21.68 12.85 6.42
N ALA A 280 22.41 13.96 6.54
CA ALA A 280 23.74 14.11 5.92
C ALA A 280 24.84 13.27 6.61
N LYS A 281 24.62 12.79 7.84
CA LYS A 281 25.67 12.11 8.61
C LYS A 281 25.89 10.68 8.11
N ARG A 282 27.15 10.37 7.79
CA ARG A 282 27.67 9.02 7.54
C ARG A 282 28.12 8.30 8.82
N ASP A 283 28.33 9.04 9.90
CA ASP A 283 28.59 8.47 11.24
C ASP A 283 27.63 9.11 12.25
N PRO A 284 26.34 8.70 12.23
CA PRO A 284 25.33 9.27 13.10
C PRO A 284 25.45 8.78 14.56
N SER A 285 25.25 9.70 15.50
CA SER A 285 25.22 9.38 16.92
C SER A 285 23.91 8.72 17.35
N ARG A 286 23.85 8.16 18.57
CA ARG A 286 22.59 7.66 19.15
C ARG A 286 21.48 8.74 19.18
N GLU A 287 21.85 9.99 19.38
CA GLU A 287 20.87 11.09 19.41
C GLU A 287 20.27 11.37 18.04
N ASP A 288 21.05 11.21 16.97
CA ASP A 288 20.57 11.36 15.60
C ASP A 288 19.47 10.34 15.27
N PHE A 289 19.64 9.08 15.70
CA PHE A 289 18.63 8.05 15.54
C PHE A 289 17.35 8.34 16.34
N ARG A 290 17.46 8.89 17.56
CA ARG A 290 16.29 9.34 18.33
C ARG A 290 15.54 10.47 17.63
N ILE A 291 16.26 11.46 17.10
CA ILE A 291 15.68 12.57 16.35
C ILE A 291 14.91 12.05 15.14
N MET A 292 15.49 11.10 14.40
CA MET A 292 14.85 10.50 13.21
C MET A 292 13.65 9.63 13.57
N ALA A 293 13.80 8.71 14.53
CA ALA A 293 12.70 7.84 14.95
C ALA A 293 11.52 8.64 15.52
N ARG A 294 11.78 9.68 16.31
CA ARG A 294 10.74 10.60 16.79
C ARG A 294 10.05 11.35 15.65
N TYR A 295 10.82 11.79 14.65
CA TYR A 295 10.27 12.50 13.50
C TYR A 295 9.38 11.62 12.62
N TYR A 296 9.76 10.36 12.44
CA TYR A 296 9.05 9.43 11.57
C TYR A 296 7.88 8.72 12.27
N ASN A 297 8.13 8.14 13.45
CA ASN A 297 7.17 7.29 14.16
C ASN A 297 6.43 8.03 15.29
N GLY A 298 6.80 9.28 15.59
CA GLY A 298 6.13 10.13 16.56
C GLY A 298 6.72 10.06 17.99
N PRO A 299 6.09 10.73 18.97
CA PRO A 299 6.66 10.92 20.30
C PRO A 299 6.82 9.62 21.11
N ARG A 300 6.07 8.57 20.76
CA ARG A 300 6.12 7.25 21.41
C ARG A 300 7.08 6.27 20.74
N TYR A 301 7.99 6.76 19.90
CA TYR A 301 8.88 5.89 19.13
C TYR A 301 9.70 4.92 20.00
N ALA A 302 10.08 5.36 21.20
CA ALA A 302 10.89 4.59 22.13
C ALA A 302 10.17 3.36 22.69
N ASP A 303 8.84 3.38 22.80
CA ASP A 303 8.03 2.23 23.26
C ASP A 303 8.18 1.01 22.32
N HIS A 304 8.62 1.25 21.08
CA HIS A 304 8.79 0.24 20.04
C HIS A 304 10.26 0.10 19.60
N HIS A 305 11.22 0.67 20.34
CA HIS A 305 12.65 0.59 20.02
C HIS A 305 12.99 1.03 18.59
N TYR A 306 12.25 2.00 18.04
CA TYR A 306 12.40 2.40 16.65
C TYR A 306 13.76 3.07 16.37
N ASP A 307 14.34 3.78 17.33
CA ASP A 307 15.67 4.36 17.23
C ASP A 307 16.78 3.29 17.21
N GLU A 308 16.66 2.27 18.06
CA GLU A 308 17.62 1.16 18.13
C GLU A 308 17.57 0.29 16.87
N SER A 309 16.36 0.04 16.36
CA SER A 309 16.14 -0.65 15.08
C SER A 309 16.74 0.15 13.92
N LEU A 310 16.45 1.45 13.84
CA LEU A 310 16.96 2.31 12.77
C LEU A 310 18.48 2.40 12.79
N ALA A 311 19.10 2.45 13.97
CA ALA A 311 20.55 2.40 14.14
C ALA A 311 21.17 1.09 13.65
N THR A 312 20.47 -0.03 13.87
CA THR A 312 20.89 -1.35 13.41
C THR A 312 20.84 -1.43 11.89
N TRP A 313 19.71 -1.05 11.27
CA TRP A 313 19.57 -1.06 9.82
C TRP A 313 20.56 -0.14 9.13
N PHE A 314 20.77 1.06 9.68
CA PHE A 314 21.74 2.01 9.13
C PHE A 314 23.14 1.41 9.03
N ARG A 315 23.64 0.81 10.12
CA ARG A 315 24.97 0.15 10.13
C ARG A 315 25.05 -0.99 9.14
N GLU A 316 24.04 -1.86 9.10
CA GLU A 316 24.01 -3.00 8.17
C GLU A 316 24.07 -2.54 6.71
N PHE A 317 23.38 -1.46 6.34
CA PHE A 317 23.47 -0.89 4.99
C PHE A 317 24.80 -0.20 4.69
N GLN A 318 25.51 0.32 5.69
CA GLN A 318 26.86 0.82 5.49
C GLN A 318 27.83 -0.31 5.22
N GLU A 319 27.75 -1.40 5.98
CA GLU A 319 28.58 -2.59 5.79
C GLU A 319 28.36 -3.19 4.40
N ILE A 320 27.10 -3.37 3.98
CA ILE A 320 26.79 -3.86 2.63
C ILE A 320 27.29 -2.90 1.54
N GLY A 321 27.21 -1.59 1.76
CA GLY A 321 27.67 -0.59 0.79
C GLY A 321 29.18 -0.61 0.60
N VAL A 322 29.95 -0.85 1.66
CA VAL A 322 31.42 -0.99 1.58
C VAL A 322 31.84 -2.19 0.74
N ASP A 323 31.06 -3.28 0.76
CA ASP A 323 31.33 -4.46 -0.08
C ASP A 323 31.07 -4.21 -1.59
N HIS A 324 30.46 -3.07 -1.94
CA HIS A 324 29.92 -2.79 -3.27
C HIS A 324 30.68 -1.68 -4.04
N ASP A 325 31.58 -0.96 -3.35
CA ASP A 325 32.53 0.03 -3.90
C ASP A 325 33.86 -0.63 -4.30
#